data_AF-M3N445-F1
#
_entry.id   AF-M3N445-F1
#
_cell.length_a   1.000
_cell.length_b   1.000
_cell.length_c   1.000
_cell.angle_alpha   90.00
_cell.angle_beta   90.00
_cell.angle_gamma   90.00
#
_symmetry.space_group_name_H-M   'P 1'
#
loop_
_entity.id
_entity.type
_entity.pdbx_description
1 polymer ?
#
loop_
_entity_poly.entity_id
_entity_poly.type
_entity_poly.pdbx_seq_one_letter_code
_entity_poly.pdbx_strand_id
1 'polypeptide(L)'
;MAVKRGTKSLNSQFNQIKSLNVAFEYILVYKKNDHFYYVNPYVKDANEKQKEGIWAGLYSNMDRPTMRYEIDGVNIAKGQWKWSKEKGLKALQNYKDFLNSNFDDLKKYYEYHKSLGNELDFVRKNNHNTIEYWVKPREKLMADTNFMDLHTSGTSEIKAIFENEVIFNNPKPEALLQRILEISTKENDLVCDFFAGSGTTCAVAHKLKRKYIGVEMGEHFERVILPRLKKVIGGFKSGALKEFNGGGVIKVYELESYEEILRKIKYEDNDKPLAYEEQYSDLVERKEHSYTLNIEALENMGVDIKETLENLHGVGVEFFNEKVVKFKGNDKEVEILKALKEALIW
;
A
#
# COMPACT_ATOMS: atom_id res chain seq x y z
N MET A 1 -5.41 -7.58 -1.18
CA MET A 1 -4.36 -8.37 -0.49
C MET A 1 -4.93 -8.93 0.81
N ALA A 2 -4.29 -9.93 1.41
CA ALA A 2 -4.62 -10.47 2.73
C ALA A 2 -3.49 -10.12 3.72
N VAL A 3 -3.73 -10.22 5.02
CA VAL A 3 -2.72 -10.08 6.09
C VAL A 3 -3.11 -10.95 7.26
N LYS A 4 -2.15 -11.52 7.98
CA LYS A 4 -2.43 -12.49 9.05
C LYS A 4 -3.03 -11.80 10.28
N ARG A 5 -4.22 -12.25 10.66
CA ARG A 5 -4.90 -11.82 11.89
C ARG A 5 -4.40 -12.66 13.06
N GLY A 6 -4.21 -12.03 14.22
CA GLY A 6 -4.00 -12.77 15.46
C GLY A 6 -5.24 -13.58 15.82
N THR A 7 -5.14 -14.90 15.77
CA THR A 7 -6.22 -15.79 16.22
C THR A 7 -6.01 -16.14 17.69
N LYS A 8 -6.94 -15.76 18.56
CA LYS A 8 -6.99 -16.30 19.92
C LYS A 8 -7.45 -17.76 19.85
N SER A 9 -6.85 -18.64 20.65
CA SER A 9 -7.25 -20.05 20.71
C SER A 9 -8.56 -20.26 21.48
N LEU A 10 -9.48 -19.29 21.54
CA LEU A 10 -10.73 -19.44 22.30
C LEU A 10 -11.50 -20.70 21.91
N ASN A 11 -11.38 -21.14 20.67
CA ASN A 11 -12.04 -22.35 20.18
C ASN A 11 -11.53 -23.64 20.85
N SER A 12 -10.33 -23.64 21.44
CA SER A 12 -9.76 -24.82 22.09
C SER A 12 -10.48 -25.21 23.38
N GLN A 13 -11.32 -24.33 23.94
CA GLN A 13 -12.07 -24.60 25.16
C GLN A 13 -13.43 -25.27 24.89
N PHE A 14 -13.82 -25.46 23.63
CA PHE A 14 -15.11 -26.02 23.25
C PHE A 14 -14.93 -27.39 22.58
N ASN A 15 -15.76 -28.35 22.98
CA ASN A 15 -15.78 -29.70 22.39
C ASN A 15 -16.43 -29.72 20.99
N GLN A 16 -17.23 -28.70 20.67
CA GLN A 16 -17.87 -28.53 19.37
C GLN A 16 -17.82 -27.06 18.98
N ILE A 17 -17.47 -26.77 17.72
CA ILE A 17 -17.39 -25.40 17.20
C ILE A 17 -18.30 -25.25 15.98
N LYS A 18 -19.00 -24.11 15.90
CA LYS A 18 -19.90 -23.79 14.78
C LYS A 18 -19.18 -23.27 13.54
N SER A 19 -17.96 -22.74 13.70
CA SER A 19 -17.14 -22.20 12.61
C SER A 19 -15.66 -22.19 12.99
N LEU A 20 -14.80 -22.12 11.97
CA LEU A 20 -13.37 -21.93 12.16
C LEU A 20 -13.04 -20.46 12.45
N ASN A 21 -11.90 -20.23 13.09
CA ASN A 21 -11.38 -18.87 13.30
C ASN A 21 -10.94 -18.26 11.97
N VAL A 22 -11.33 -17.01 11.73
CA VAL A 22 -10.83 -16.23 10.60
C VAL A 22 -9.41 -15.75 10.91
N ALA A 23 -8.41 -16.27 10.19
CA ALA A 23 -7.00 -16.05 10.45
C ALA A 23 -6.35 -14.94 9.60
N PHE A 24 -7.15 -14.17 8.87
CA PHE A 24 -6.67 -13.08 8.03
C PHE A 24 -7.64 -11.90 7.99
N GLU A 25 -7.12 -10.74 7.59
CA GLU A 25 -7.87 -9.55 7.23
C GLU A 25 -7.56 -9.18 5.77
N TYR A 26 -8.45 -8.41 5.14
CA TYR A 26 -8.27 -7.95 3.78
C TYR A 26 -7.78 -6.50 3.73
N ILE A 27 -6.86 -6.24 2.81
CA ILE A 27 -6.46 -4.89 2.40
C ILE A 27 -7.01 -4.70 1.00
N LEU A 28 -8.00 -3.84 0.88
CA LEU A 28 -8.58 -3.44 -0.39
C LEU A 28 -7.72 -2.32 -0.99
N VAL A 29 -7.32 -2.48 -2.25
CA VAL A 29 -6.49 -1.50 -2.94
C VAL A 29 -7.20 -1.11 -4.22
N TYR A 30 -7.37 0.20 -4.37
CA TYR A 30 -7.93 0.82 -5.56
C TYR A 30 -6.83 1.60 -6.29
N LYS A 31 -6.87 1.56 -7.62
CA LYS A 31 -6.03 2.41 -8.48
C LYS A 31 -6.95 3.24 -9.37
N LYS A 32 -6.65 4.53 -9.49
CA LYS A 32 -7.44 5.45 -10.34
C LYS A 32 -7.31 5.14 -11.82
N ASN A 33 -6.15 4.63 -12.25
CA ASN A 33 -5.87 4.29 -13.64
C ASN A 33 -5.01 3.03 -13.75
N ASP A 34 -4.91 2.47 -14.97
CA ASP A 34 -4.16 1.24 -15.23
C ASP A 34 -2.64 1.39 -15.33
N HIS A 35 -2.12 2.62 -15.27
CA HIS A 35 -0.68 2.89 -15.34
C HIS A 35 0.04 2.67 -14.01
N PHE A 36 -0.68 2.40 -12.92
CA PHE A 36 -0.06 2.07 -11.65
C PHE A 36 0.53 0.65 -11.65
N TYR A 37 1.80 0.56 -11.29
CA TYR A 37 2.51 -0.68 -11.00
C TYR A 37 3.14 -0.58 -9.61
N TYR A 38 3.25 -1.69 -8.91
CA TYR A 38 4.02 -1.74 -7.67
C TYR A 38 5.48 -1.39 -7.97
N VAL A 39 5.97 -0.34 -7.30
CA VAL A 39 7.26 0.29 -7.58
C VAL A 39 8.41 -0.62 -7.19
N ASN A 40 8.30 -1.25 -6.02
CA ASN A 40 9.30 -2.18 -5.49
C ASN A 40 8.59 -3.46 -5.10
N PRO A 41 8.52 -4.50 -5.97
CA PRO A 41 7.91 -5.76 -5.58
C PRO A 41 8.62 -6.30 -4.34
N TYR A 42 7.84 -6.61 -3.30
CA TYR A 42 8.39 -7.03 -2.02
C TYR A 42 9.29 -8.26 -2.20
N VAL A 43 10.50 -8.18 -1.66
CA VAL A 43 11.48 -9.26 -1.65
C VAL A 43 11.74 -9.67 -0.21
N LYS A 44 11.64 -10.97 0.07
CA LYS A 44 11.96 -11.58 1.36
C LYS A 44 13.35 -12.20 1.31
N ASP A 45 14.03 -12.25 2.45
CA ASP A 45 15.30 -12.97 2.54
C ASP A 45 15.06 -14.46 2.29
N ALA A 46 15.96 -15.07 1.51
CA ALA A 46 15.96 -16.50 1.28
C ALA A 46 16.35 -17.25 2.57
N ASN A 47 15.80 -18.44 2.77
CA ASN A 47 16.25 -19.31 3.87
C ASN A 47 17.66 -19.88 3.57
N GLU A 48 18.31 -20.46 4.59
CA GLU A 48 19.69 -20.99 4.46
C GLU A 48 19.85 -21.95 3.29
N LYS A 49 18.91 -22.90 3.12
CA LYS A 49 18.92 -23.85 1.99
C LYS A 49 18.84 -23.15 0.63
N GLN A 50 18.02 -22.10 0.53
CA GLN A 50 17.86 -21.32 -0.70
C GLN A 50 19.07 -20.42 -0.99
N LYS A 51 19.80 -20.00 0.05
CA LYS A 51 21.08 -19.29 -0.08
C LYS A 51 22.22 -20.22 -0.53
N GLU A 52 22.10 -21.51 -0.26
CA GLU A 52 23.04 -22.54 -0.74
C GLU A 52 22.67 -23.08 -2.13
N GLY A 53 21.38 -23.00 -2.50
CA GLY A 53 20.83 -23.57 -3.72
C GLY A 53 20.21 -24.94 -3.44
N ILE A 54 19.09 -25.24 -4.08
CA ILE A 54 18.30 -26.45 -3.79
C ILE A 54 18.14 -27.31 -5.03
N TRP A 55 18.15 -28.62 -4.84
CA TRP A 55 17.75 -29.56 -5.88
C TRP A 55 16.23 -29.68 -5.92
N ALA A 56 15.64 -29.53 -7.10
CA ALA A 56 14.21 -29.64 -7.33
C ALA A 56 13.93 -30.63 -8.46
N GLY A 57 12.83 -31.37 -8.37
CA GLY A 57 12.45 -32.33 -9.41
C GLY A 57 12.28 -31.66 -10.78
N LEU A 58 12.93 -32.21 -11.80
CA LEU A 58 12.85 -31.71 -13.18
C LEU A 58 11.55 -32.11 -13.88
N TYR A 59 10.87 -33.14 -13.37
CA TYR A 59 9.62 -33.65 -13.92
C TYR A 59 8.42 -32.71 -13.68
N SER A 60 7.45 -32.72 -14.60
CA SER A 60 6.15 -32.06 -14.50
C SER A 60 5.05 -32.95 -15.09
N ASN A 61 3.85 -32.91 -14.49
CA ASN A 61 2.67 -33.66 -14.95
C ASN A 61 2.00 -33.06 -16.20
N MET A 62 2.49 -31.93 -16.73
CA MET A 62 1.99 -31.36 -17.98
C MET A 62 2.32 -32.28 -19.16
N ASP A 63 1.39 -32.41 -20.10
CA ASP A 63 1.58 -33.32 -21.24
C ASP A 63 2.14 -32.59 -22.48
N ARG A 64 3.47 -32.70 -22.68
CA ARG A 64 4.15 -32.26 -23.90
C ARG A 64 5.12 -33.33 -24.39
N PRO A 65 4.74 -34.16 -25.37
CA PRO A 65 5.58 -35.25 -25.87
C PRO A 65 6.96 -34.80 -26.38
N THR A 66 7.07 -33.60 -26.95
CA THR A 66 8.34 -33.02 -27.45
C THR A 66 9.37 -32.75 -26.35
N MET A 67 8.95 -32.74 -25.08
CA MET A 67 9.79 -32.50 -23.91
C MET A 67 10.14 -33.80 -23.17
N ARG A 68 9.90 -34.96 -23.81
CA ARG A 68 10.28 -36.28 -23.31
C ARG A 68 11.53 -36.74 -24.05
N TYR A 69 12.61 -36.92 -23.31
CA TYR A 69 13.88 -37.38 -23.83
C TYR A 69 14.67 -38.02 -22.70
N GLU A 70 15.67 -38.81 -23.04
CA GLU A 70 16.50 -39.47 -22.04
C GLU A 70 17.44 -38.48 -21.35
N ILE A 71 17.52 -38.56 -20.02
CA ILE A 71 18.53 -37.87 -19.22
C ILE A 71 19.17 -38.90 -18.28
N ASP A 72 20.47 -39.13 -18.43
CA ASP A 72 21.25 -40.01 -17.55
C ASP A 72 20.64 -41.42 -17.37
N GLY A 73 20.14 -42.00 -18.47
CA GLY A 73 19.47 -43.32 -18.49
C GLY A 73 18.01 -43.30 -18.03
N VAL A 74 17.44 -42.14 -17.68
CA VAL A 74 16.04 -42.00 -17.27
C VAL A 74 15.18 -41.52 -18.43
N ASN A 75 14.17 -42.31 -18.77
CA ASN A 75 13.14 -42.00 -19.76
C ASN A 75 11.76 -41.87 -19.10
N ILE A 76 10.93 -40.94 -19.57
CA ILE A 76 9.57 -40.72 -19.06
C ILE A 76 8.52 -41.06 -20.13
N ALA A 77 7.53 -41.88 -19.75
CA ALA A 77 6.45 -42.30 -20.66
C ALA A 77 5.26 -41.32 -20.69
N LYS A 78 5.02 -40.61 -19.58
CA LYS A 78 3.93 -39.63 -19.39
C LYS A 78 4.49 -38.35 -18.76
N GLY A 79 3.78 -37.24 -18.92
CA GLY A 79 4.22 -35.92 -18.45
C GLY A 79 5.31 -35.33 -19.34
N GLN A 80 6.19 -34.52 -18.75
CA GLN A 80 7.29 -33.85 -19.45
C GLN A 80 8.46 -33.51 -18.52
N TRP A 81 9.63 -33.25 -19.11
CA TRP A 81 10.67 -32.48 -18.43
C TRP A 81 10.32 -30.99 -18.45
N LYS A 82 10.72 -30.26 -17.38
CA LYS A 82 10.56 -28.80 -17.31
C LYS A 82 11.47 -28.07 -18.32
N TRP A 83 12.59 -28.68 -18.71
CA TRP A 83 13.61 -28.08 -19.58
C TRP A 83 13.67 -28.78 -20.94
N SER A 84 14.13 -28.07 -21.96
CA SER A 84 14.32 -28.62 -23.31
C SER A 84 15.48 -29.61 -23.34
N LYS A 85 15.51 -30.49 -24.35
CA LYS A 85 16.57 -31.48 -24.54
C LYS A 85 17.97 -30.87 -24.50
N GLU A 86 18.19 -29.82 -25.29
CA GLU A 86 19.47 -29.11 -25.34
C GLU A 86 19.88 -28.57 -23.97
N LYS A 87 18.97 -27.86 -23.29
CA LYS A 87 19.23 -27.28 -21.97
C LYS A 87 19.52 -28.37 -20.92
N GLY A 88 18.70 -29.42 -20.89
CA GLY A 88 18.84 -30.51 -19.92
C GLY A 88 20.14 -31.30 -20.10
N LEU A 89 20.52 -31.61 -21.34
CA LEU A 89 21.77 -32.33 -21.63
C LEU A 89 23.00 -31.47 -21.35
N LYS A 90 22.97 -30.18 -21.70
CA LYS A 90 24.04 -29.24 -21.34
C LYS A 90 24.20 -29.13 -19.82
N ALA A 91 23.10 -29.05 -19.08
CA ALA A 91 23.13 -28.98 -17.62
C ALA A 91 23.60 -30.28 -16.96
N LEU A 92 23.30 -31.44 -17.57
CA LEU A 92 23.86 -32.72 -17.13
C LEU A 92 25.38 -32.76 -17.35
N GLN A 93 25.85 -32.26 -18.50
CA GLN A 93 27.29 -32.18 -18.78
C GLN A 93 28.00 -31.27 -17.78
N ASN A 94 27.47 -30.08 -17.51
CA ASN A 94 28.01 -29.17 -16.49
C ASN A 94 28.14 -29.85 -15.11
N TYR A 95 27.18 -30.71 -14.75
CA TYR A 95 27.24 -31.44 -13.48
C TYR A 95 28.33 -32.52 -13.48
N LYS A 96 28.53 -33.21 -14.60
CA LYS A 96 29.67 -34.14 -14.76
C LYS A 96 31.01 -33.41 -14.70
N ASP A 97 31.10 -32.24 -15.31
CA ASP A 97 32.31 -31.41 -15.27
C ASP A 97 32.61 -30.93 -13.85
N PHE A 98 31.58 -30.55 -13.08
CA PHE A 98 31.70 -30.27 -11.65
C PHE A 98 32.25 -31.47 -10.86
N LEU A 99 31.70 -32.67 -11.06
CA LEU A 99 32.15 -33.89 -10.36
C LEU A 99 33.61 -34.26 -10.68
N ASN A 100 34.11 -33.87 -11.86
CA ASN A 100 35.50 -34.07 -12.27
C ASN A 100 36.43 -32.90 -11.89
N SER A 101 35.90 -31.86 -11.26
CA SER A 101 36.66 -30.68 -10.85
C SER A 101 37.27 -30.85 -9.45
N ASN A 102 38.15 -29.93 -9.05
CA ASN A 102 38.73 -29.88 -7.71
C ASN A 102 37.82 -29.20 -6.67
N PHE A 103 36.58 -28.84 -7.02
CA PHE A 103 35.66 -28.19 -6.11
C PHE A 103 34.92 -29.23 -5.25
N ASP A 104 34.88 -28.98 -3.95
CA ASP A 104 34.16 -29.78 -2.96
C ASP A 104 32.67 -29.44 -2.87
N ASP A 105 32.31 -28.24 -3.32
CA ASP A 105 30.98 -27.67 -3.21
C ASP A 105 30.49 -27.09 -4.54
N LEU A 106 29.24 -27.40 -4.89
CA LEU A 106 28.62 -26.97 -6.15
C LEU A 106 28.37 -25.46 -6.18
N LYS A 107 28.04 -24.85 -5.04
CA LYS A 107 27.84 -23.40 -4.99
C LYS A 107 29.14 -22.66 -5.25
N LYS A 108 30.26 -23.07 -4.64
CA LYS A 108 31.59 -22.51 -4.95
C LYS A 108 31.95 -22.64 -6.43
N TYR A 109 31.71 -23.82 -7.02
CA TYR A 109 31.93 -24.05 -8.46
C TYR A 109 31.09 -23.09 -9.32
N TYR A 110 29.79 -22.97 -9.01
CA TYR A 110 28.90 -22.05 -9.71
C TYR A 110 29.33 -20.58 -9.58
N GLU A 111 29.70 -20.13 -8.38
CA GLU A 111 30.14 -18.75 -8.14
C GLU A 111 31.44 -18.41 -8.89
N TYR A 112 32.38 -19.35 -8.94
CA TYR A 112 33.59 -19.22 -9.75
C TYR A 112 33.26 -19.00 -11.24
N HIS A 113 32.44 -19.87 -11.83
CA HIS A 113 32.06 -19.73 -13.25
C HIS A 113 31.21 -18.48 -13.52
N LYS A 114 30.35 -18.08 -12.58
CA LYS A 114 29.59 -16.84 -12.67
C LYS A 114 30.50 -15.62 -12.68
N SER A 115 31.58 -15.62 -11.90
CA SER A 115 32.57 -14.53 -11.91
C SER A 115 33.29 -14.36 -13.25
N LEU A 116 33.37 -15.45 -14.03
CA LEU A 116 33.90 -15.46 -15.40
C LEU A 116 32.84 -15.11 -16.47
N GLY A 117 31.63 -14.72 -16.06
CA GLY A 117 30.51 -14.41 -16.96
C GLY A 117 29.72 -15.63 -17.45
N ASN A 118 29.99 -16.83 -16.93
CA ASN A 118 29.33 -18.06 -17.34
C ASN A 118 28.27 -18.49 -16.32
N GLU A 119 26.99 -18.24 -16.64
CA GLU A 119 25.89 -18.76 -15.83
C GLU A 119 25.55 -20.21 -16.18
N LEU A 120 26.05 -21.14 -15.38
CA LEU A 120 25.80 -22.56 -15.56
C LEU A 120 24.47 -23.00 -14.91
N ASP A 121 23.83 -23.98 -15.55
CA ASP A 121 22.69 -24.74 -15.02
C ASP A 121 23.15 -26.18 -14.78
N PHE A 122 22.56 -26.88 -13.81
CA PHE A 122 22.96 -28.24 -13.44
C PHE A 122 21.77 -29.18 -13.32
N VAL A 123 21.95 -30.42 -13.80
CA VAL A 123 20.98 -31.52 -13.70
C VAL A 123 21.70 -32.76 -13.21
N ARG A 124 21.06 -33.52 -12.32
CA ARG A 124 21.57 -34.81 -11.83
C ARG A 124 20.46 -35.83 -11.71
N LYS A 125 20.86 -37.10 -11.67
CA LYS A 125 20.03 -38.19 -11.17
C LYS A 125 20.26 -38.36 -9.67
N ASN A 126 19.19 -38.40 -8.88
CA ASN A 126 19.28 -38.65 -7.44
C ASN A 126 19.26 -40.16 -7.13
N ASN A 127 19.41 -40.51 -5.86
CA ASN A 127 19.48 -41.91 -5.40
C ASN A 127 18.17 -42.70 -5.62
N HIS A 128 17.07 -42.01 -5.93
CA HIS A 128 15.77 -42.63 -6.23
C HIS A 128 15.54 -42.77 -7.75
N ASN A 129 16.58 -42.64 -8.58
CA ASN A 129 16.50 -42.67 -10.04
C ASN A 129 15.57 -41.60 -10.64
N THR A 130 15.38 -40.48 -9.94
CA THR A 130 14.64 -39.33 -10.47
C THR A 130 15.61 -38.21 -10.84
N ILE A 131 15.23 -37.43 -11.85
CA ILE A 131 16.06 -36.32 -12.34
C ILE A 131 15.68 -35.02 -11.62
N GLU A 132 16.70 -34.35 -11.09
CA GLU A 132 16.60 -33.08 -10.40
C GLU A 132 17.43 -32.03 -11.14
N TYR A 133 16.99 -30.78 -11.08
CA TYR A 133 17.78 -29.62 -11.49
C TYR A 133 18.13 -28.77 -10.29
N TRP A 134 19.28 -28.12 -10.37
CA TRP A 134 19.74 -27.23 -9.31
C TRP A 134 19.13 -25.84 -9.48
N VAL A 135 18.42 -25.40 -8.46
CA VAL A 135 17.91 -24.04 -8.34
C VAL A 135 19.02 -23.20 -7.73
N LYS A 136 19.55 -22.27 -8.54
CA LYS A 136 20.65 -21.36 -8.19
C LYS A 136 20.42 -20.66 -6.84
N PRO A 137 21.47 -20.43 -6.05
CA PRO A 137 21.39 -19.71 -4.79
C PRO A 137 20.93 -18.28 -5.01
N ARG A 138 20.10 -17.79 -4.09
CA ARG A 138 19.56 -16.43 -4.12
C ARG A 138 19.56 -15.88 -2.72
N GLU A 139 19.96 -14.63 -2.56
CA GLU A 139 19.86 -13.92 -1.27
C GLU A 139 18.44 -13.47 -0.97
N LYS A 140 17.70 -13.09 -2.03
CA LYS A 140 16.36 -12.53 -1.95
C LYS A 140 15.40 -13.24 -2.89
N LEU A 141 14.17 -13.40 -2.46
CA LEU A 141 13.08 -13.99 -3.22
C LEU A 141 11.96 -12.97 -3.37
N MET A 142 11.44 -12.86 -4.59
CA MET A 142 10.19 -12.13 -4.78
C MET A 142 9.12 -12.80 -3.92
N ALA A 143 8.38 -12.00 -3.17
CA ALA A 143 7.34 -12.51 -2.31
C ALA A 143 6.19 -13.08 -3.15
N ASP A 144 5.86 -14.32 -2.84
CA ASP A 144 4.78 -15.11 -3.41
C ASP A 144 3.52 -15.11 -2.51
N THR A 145 3.54 -14.36 -1.41
CA THR A 145 2.49 -14.33 -0.40
C THR A 145 1.82 -12.97 -0.27
N ASN A 146 0.50 -12.99 -0.10
CA ASN A 146 -0.32 -11.85 0.30
C ASN A 146 -0.09 -11.47 1.77
N PHE A 147 1.06 -10.87 2.10
CA PHE A 147 1.45 -10.31 3.43
C PHE A 147 1.10 -11.18 4.67
N MET A 148 1.00 -12.49 4.51
CA MET A 148 0.62 -13.43 5.58
C MET A 148 1.72 -13.64 6.62
N ASP A 149 2.91 -13.12 6.37
CA ASP A 149 4.05 -13.06 7.28
C ASP A 149 3.97 -11.86 8.25
N LEU A 150 3.07 -10.91 8.01
CA LEU A 150 2.86 -9.75 8.89
C LEU A 150 1.66 -9.93 9.80
N HIS A 151 1.77 -9.41 11.02
CA HIS A 151 0.66 -9.33 11.98
C HIS A 151 -0.05 -7.96 11.89
N THR A 152 -1.29 -7.89 12.39
CA THR A 152 -2.14 -6.68 12.30
C THR A 152 -2.20 -5.82 13.57
N SER A 153 -1.50 -6.20 14.65
CA SER A 153 -1.55 -5.47 15.93
C SER A 153 -0.28 -4.65 16.19
N GLY A 154 -0.44 -3.34 16.39
CA GLY A 154 0.62 -2.41 16.81
C GLY A 154 0.61 -2.05 18.30
N THR A 155 -0.15 -2.74 19.16
CA THR A 155 -0.33 -2.34 20.58
C THR A 155 1.00 -2.24 21.33
N SER A 156 1.94 -3.15 21.08
CA SER A 156 3.27 -3.12 21.69
C SER A 156 4.08 -1.89 21.26
N GLU A 157 3.88 -1.41 20.03
CA GLU A 157 4.56 -0.20 19.54
C GLU A 157 4.03 1.05 20.25
N ILE A 158 2.71 1.15 20.45
CA ILE A 158 2.10 2.24 21.24
C ILE A 158 2.62 2.22 22.68
N LYS A 159 2.63 1.04 23.34
CA LYS A 159 3.20 0.91 24.68
C LYS A 159 4.66 1.39 24.75
N ALA A 160 5.48 1.05 23.76
CA ALA A 160 6.88 1.49 23.71
C ALA A 160 7.01 3.01 23.54
N ILE A 161 6.09 3.64 22.80
CA ILE A 161 6.07 5.10 22.59
C ILE A 161 5.52 5.82 23.83
N PHE A 162 4.63 5.21 24.60
CA PHE A 162 3.91 5.86 25.70
C PHE A 162 4.13 5.17 27.05
N GLU A 163 5.36 4.75 27.34
CA GLU A 163 5.79 4.30 28.68
C GLU A 163 4.91 3.19 29.28
N ASN A 164 4.53 2.23 28.42
CA ASN A 164 3.63 1.10 28.68
C ASN A 164 2.15 1.43 28.87
N GLU A 165 1.74 2.67 28.68
CA GLU A 165 0.33 3.04 28.65
C GLU A 165 -0.35 2.65 27.34
N VAL A 166 -1.59 2.16 27.46
CA VAL A 166 -2.45 1.85 26.31
C VAL A 166 -3.35 3.04 26.07
N ILE A 167 -2.81 4.07 25.41
CA ILE A 167 -3.55 5.31 25.13
C ILE A 167 -4.37 5.25 23.83
N PHE A 168 -4.15 4.23 23.01
CA PHE A 168 -4.88 4.02 21.75
C PHE A 168 -5.16 2.54 21.52
N ASN A 169 -6.39 2.23 21.14
CA ASN A 169 -6.85 0.86 20.91
C ASN A 169 -6.70 0.46 19.45
N ASN A 170 -6.24 -0.78 19.22
CA ASN A 170 -6.11 -1.38 17.88
C ASN A 170 -5.29 -0.55 16.86
N PRO A 171 -4.13 0.03 17.24
CA PRO A 171 -3.25 0.72 16.29
C PRO A 171 -2.77 -0.27 15.22
N LYS A 172 -2.66 0.19 13.98
CA LYS A 172 -1.98 -0.59 12.94
C LYS A 172 -0.47 -0.61 13.22
N PRO A 173 0.24 -1.73 12.98
CA PRO A 173 1.67 -1.85 13.22
C PRO A 173 2.48 -1.18 12.11
N GLU A 174 3.63 -0.61 12.45
CA GLU A 174 4.49 0.08 11.49
C GLU A 174 4.97 -0.84 10.36
N ALA A 175 5.24 -2.12 10.64
CA ALA A 175 5.71 -3.07 9.62
C ALA A 175 4.70 -3.25 8.46
N LEU A 176 3.40 -3.18 8.77
CA LEU A 176 2.35 -3.28 7.76
C LEU A 176 2.33 -2.04 6.86
N LEU A 177 2.32 -0.86 7.47
CA LEU A 177 2.30 0.40 6.72
C LEU A 177 3.61 0.60 5.95
N GLN A 178 4.75 0.18 6.51
CA GLN A 178 6.04 0.22 5.84
C GLN A 178 5.97 -0.57 4.54
N ARG A 179 5.51 -1.82 4.59
CA ARG A 179 5.43 -2.65 3.41
C ARG A 179 4.48 -2.07 2.37
N ILE A 180 3.31 -1.57 2.79
CA ILE A 180 2.36 -0.92 1.87
C ILE A 180 3.05 0.24 1.16
N LEU A 181 3.68 1.16 1.90
CA LEU A 181 4.31 2.34 1.33
C LEU A 181 5.53 2.01 0.46
N GLU A 182 6.36 1.04 0.84
CA GLU A 182 7.54 0.65 0.06
C GLU A 182 7.18 0.06 -1.31
N ILE A 183 6.10 -0.73 -1.39
CA ILE A 183 5.67 -1.31 -2.66
C ILE A 183 4.89 -0.33 -3.53
N SER A 184 4.28 0.73 -2.95
CA SER A 184 3.41 1.65 -3.68
C SER A 184 3.97 3.06 -3.89
N THR A 185 5.06 3.44 -3.22
CA THR A 185 5.61 4.81 -3.26
C THR A 185 7.14 4.83 -3.31
N LYS A 186 7.69 5.94 -3.81
CA LYS A 186 9.10 6.32 -3.77
C LYS A 186 9.37 7.35 -2.68
N GLU A 187 10.64 7.59 -2.39
CA GLU A 187 11.05 8.75 -1.59
C GLU A 187 10.49 10.04 -2.20
N ASN A 188 10.11 11.00 -1.36
CA ASN A 188 9.46 12.26 -1.70
C ASN A 188 8.02 12.20 -2.26
N ASP A 189 7.45 11.02 -2.52
CA ASP A 189 6.03 10.89 -2.86
C ASP A 189 5.14 11.38 -1.71
N LEU A 190 3.91 11.81 -2.05
CA LEU A 190 2.91 12.25 -1.10
C LEU A 190 2.02 11.08 -0.67
N VAL A 191 1.93 10.85 0.64
CA VAL A 191 1.04 9.87 1.27
C VAL A 191 -0.07 10.61 2.01
N CYS A 192 -1.33 10.22 1.81
CA CYS A 192 -2.45 10.84 2.53
C CYS A 192 -3.20 9.79 3.36
N ASP A 193 -3.48 10.13 4.61
CA ASP A 193 -4.28 9.33 5.53
C ASP A 193 -5.34 10.22 6.20
N PHE A 194 -6.59 10.05 5.79
CA PHE A 194 -7.72 10.84 6.32
C PHE A 194 -8.30 10.27 7.63
N PHE A 195 -7.77 9.14 8.09
CA PHE A 195 -8.17 8.48 9.34
C PHE A 195 -6.90 8.09 10.12
N ALA A 196 -6.06 9.09 10.39
CA ALA A 196 -4.70 8.88 10.85
C ALA A 196 -4.60 8.09 12.17
N GLY A 197 -5.63 8.18 13.03
CA GLY A 197 -5.81 7.42 14.26
C GLY A 197 -4.61 7.55 15.19
N SER A 198 -3.83 6.46 15.30
CA SER A 198 -2.61 6.45 16.10
C SER A 198 -1.39 7.10 15.42
N GLY A 199 -1.57 7.73 14.26
CA GLY A 199 -0.53 8.38 13.47
C GLY A 199 0.49 7.41 12.86
N THR A 200 0.16 6.12 12.72
CA THR A 200 1.11 5.11 12.23
C THR A 200 1.53 5.39 10.79
N THR A 201 0.60 5.73 9.89
CA THR A 201 0.91 6.04 8.48
C THR A 201 1.85 7.23 8.38
N CYS A 202 1.55 8.32 9.10
CA CYS A 202 2.39 9.51 9.17
C CYS A 202 3.80 9.19 9.70
N ALA A 203 3.90 8.43 10.79
CA ALA A 203 5.18 8.03 11.38
C ALA A 203 6.04 7.21 10.39
N VAL A 204 5.44 6.25 9.71
CA VAL A 204 6.15 5.40 8.73
C VAL A 204 6.53 6.21 7.49
N ALA A 205 5.61 7.00 6.94
CA ALA A 205 5.88 7.86 5.79
C ALA A 205 7.06 8.80 6.09
N HIS A 206 7.08 9.39 7.29
CA HIS A 206 8.18 10.25 7.76
C HIS A 206 9.51 9.50 7.81
N LYS A 207 9.55 8.33 8.47
CA LYS A 207 10.78 7.50 8.59
C LYS A 207 11.29 7.03 7.22
N LEU A 208 10.38 6.79 6.28
CA LEU A 208 10.70 6.46 4.90
C LEU A 208 10.99 7.70 4.04
N LYS A 209 11.02 8.93 4.57
CA LYS A 209 11.28 10.16 3.80
C LYS A 209 10.26 10.43 2.68
N ARG A 210 8.98 10.16 2.95
CA ARG A 210 7.85 10.57 2.11
C ARG A 210 7.26 11.86 2.67
N LYS A 211 6.63 12.66 1.80
CA LYS A 211 5.73 13.74 2.26
C LYS A 211 4.43 13.09 2.72
N TYR A 212 3.75 13.68 3.69
CA TYR A 212 2.46 13.16 4.13
C TYR A 212 1.48 14.22 4.59
N ILE A 213 0.20 13.90 4.46
CA ILE A 213 -0.93 14.62 5.04
C ILE A 213 -1.70 13.62 5.89
N GLY A 214 -1.75 13.85 7.19
CA GLY A 214 -2.56 13.09 8.13
C GLY A 214 -3.71 13.96 8.63
N VAL A 215 -4.94 13.48 8.54
CA VAL A 215 -6.13 14.13 9.10
C VAL A 215 -6.67 13.24 10.21
N GLU A 216 -7.01 13.86 11.33
CA GLU A 216 -7.65 13.22 12.46
C GLU A 216 -8.61 14.20 13.13
N MET A 217 -9.71 13.69 13.66
CA MET A 217 -10.70 14.49 14.39
C MET A 217 -10.56 14.29 15.90
N GLY A 218 -10.88 15.35 16.64
CA GLY A 218 -10.94 15.34 18.10
C GLY A 218 -9.57 15.21 18.78
N GLU A 219 -9.61 14.85 20.05
CA GLU A 219 -8.45 14.91 20.96
C GLU A 219 -7.34 13.89 20.63
N HIS A 220 -7.58 12.95 19.69
CA HIS A 220 -6.58 11.94 19.32
C HIS A 220 -5.32 12.57 18.72
N PHE A 221 -5.46 13.70 18.01
CA PHE A 221 -4.32 14.40 17.45
C PHE A 221 -3.35 14.84 18.56
N GLU A 222 -3.85 15.56 19.56
CA GLU A 222 -3.02 16.10 20.65
C GLU A 222 -2.50 15.02 21.58
N ARG A 223 -3.32 14.00 21.88
CA ARG A 223 -2.97 12.97 22.86
C ARG A 223 -2.08 11.88 22.30
N VAL A 224 -2.18 11.58 21.00
CA VAL A 224 -1.54 10.39 20.40
C VAL A 224 -0.65 10.78 19.23
N ILE A 225 -1.18 11.46 18.21
CA ILE A 225 -0.45 11.71 16.96
C ILE A 225 0.71 12.67 17.18
N LEU A 226 0.45 13.84 17.77
CA LEU A 226 1.46 14.87 17.96
C LEU A 226 2.63 14.40 18.86
N PRO A 227 2.39 13.77 20.03
CA PRO A 227 3.47 13.20 20.84
C PRO A 227 4.26 12.11 20.10
N ARG A 228 3.57 11.23 19.36
CA ARG A 228 4.23 10.21 18.54
C ARG A 228 5.13 10.84 17.49
N LEU A 229 4.63 11.81 16.72
CA LEU A 229 5.39 12.46 15.65
C LEU A 229 6.56 13.27 16.23
N LYS A 230 6.40 13.95 17.37
CA LYS A 230 7.51 14.58 18.09
C LYS A 230 8.61 13.57 18.44
N LYS A 231 8.25 12.39 18.94
CA LYS A 231 9.21 11.30 19.22
C LYS A 231 9.89 10.79 17.94
N VAL A 232 9.15 10.61 16.84
CA VAL A 232 9.71 10.20 15.54
C VAL A 232 10.71 11.23 15.02
N ILE A 233 10.34 12.51 14.98
CA ILE A 233 11.20 13.62 14.56
C ILE A 233 12.43 13.74 15.47
N GLY A 234 12.26 13.51 16.77
CA GLY A 234 13.36 13.45 17.74
C GLY A 234 14.25 12.21 17.64
N GLY A 235 13.99 11.30 16.70
CA GLY A 235 14.82 10.10 16.47
C GLY A 235 14.58 8.95 17.45
N PHE A 236 13.44 8.94 18.14
CA PHE A 236 13.08 7.87 19.08
C PHE A 236 12.97 6.52 18.37
N LYS A 237 13.71 5.54 18.90
CA LYS A 237 13.85 4.20 18.32
C LYS A 237 12.65 3.33 18.66
N SER A 238 11.73 3.18 17.71
CA SER A 238 10.49 2.41 17.89
C SER A 238 9.98 1.83 16.57
N GLY A 239 9.12 0.80 16.68
CA GLY A 239 8.46 0.15 15.55
C GLY A 239 9.43 -0.61 14.64
N ALA A 240 9.10 -0.66 13.35
CA ALA A 240 9.83 -1.44 12.34
C ALA A 240 11.09 -0.74 11.80
N LEU A 241 11.08 0.60 11.75
CA LEU A 241 12.12 1.43 11.16
C LEU A 241 13.02 2.06 12.24
N LYS A 242 13.71 1.22 13.04
CA LYS A 242 14.54 1.68 14.16
C LYS A 242 15.80 2.43 13.72
N GLU A 243 16.29 2.20 12.51
CA GLU A 243 17.51 2.88 12.01
C GLU A 243 17.30 4.39 11.76
N PHE A 244 16.06 4.87 11.69
CA PHE A 244 15.79 6.29 11.49
C PHE A 244 16.30 7.14 12.66
N ASN A 245 17.12 8.15 12.38
CA ASN A 245 17.82 8.98 13.37
C ASN A 245 17.15 10.33 13.66
N GLY A 246 15.90 10.52 13.24
CA GLY A 246 15.19 11.78 13.43
C GLY A 246 15.39 12.79 12.31
N GLY A 247 14.92 14.01 12.54
CA GLY A 247 14.92 15.12 11.59
C GLY A 247 13.59 15.34 10.88
N GLY A 248 13.50 16.46 10.16
CA GLY A 248 12.28 16.90 9.47
C GLY A 248 11.42 17.84 10.31
N VAL A 249 10.37 18.35 9.69
CA VAL A 249 9.42 19.30 10.29
C VAL A 249 8.02 18.86 9.91
N ILE A 250 7.08 19.04 10.83
CA ILE A 250 5.65 18.94 10.54
C ILE A 250 5.02 20.32 10.67
N LYS A 251 4.10 20.62 9.78
CA LYS A 251 3.22 21.77 9.91
C LYS A 251 1.87 21.26 10.35
N VAL A 252 1.35 21.85 11.42
CA VAL A 252 0.05 21.51 11.98
C VAL A 252 -0.94 22.59 11.58
N TYR A 253 -2.10 22.16 11.11
CA TYR A 253 -3.24 23.02 10.84
C TYR A 253 -4.41 22.49 11.65
N GLU A 254 -5.12 23.40 12.29
CA GLU A 254 -6.40 23.13 12.95
C GLU A 254 -7.47 23.82 12.13
N LEU A 255 -8.57 23.13 11.85
CA LEU A 255 -9.72 23.74 11.20
C LEU A 255 -10.59 24.34 12.29
N GLU A 256 -10.67 25.67 12.32
CA GLU A 256 -11.60 26.37 13.20
C GLU A 256 -12.99 26.40 12.56
N SER A 257 -14.02 26.30 13.39
CA SER A 257 -15.38 26.55 12.92
C SER A 257 -15.58 28.04 12.64
N TYR A 258 -16.47 28.35 11.69
CA TYR A 258 -16.85 29.73 11.37
C TYR A 258 -17.21 30.55 12.63
N GLU A 259 -17.96 29.94 13.56
CA GLU A 259 -18.36 30.55 14.82
C GLU A 259 -17.18 30.87 15.75
N GLU A 260 -16.16 30.02 15.79
CA GLU A 260 -14.95 30.27 16.59
C GLU A 260 -14.12 31.40 16.00
N ILE A 261 -14.03 31.46 14.68
CA ILE A 261 -13.36 32.57 13.97
C ILE A 261 -14.06 33.88 14.30
N LEU A 262 -15.39 33.94 14.16
CA LEU A 262 -16.18 35.14 14.50
C LEU A 262 -15.99 35.59 15.96
N ARG A 263 -15.78 34.66 16.90
CA ARG A 263 -15.57 34.99 18.31
C ARG A 263 -14.13 35.44 18.61
N LYS A 264 -13.15 34.93 17.87
CA LYS A 264 -11.72 35.22 18.09
C LYS A 264 -11.21 36.40 17.27
N ILE A 265 -11.86 36.72 16.16
CA ILE A 265 -11.43 37.79 15.26
C ILE A 265 -11.47 39.13 15.98
N LYS A 266 -10.37 39.87 15.90
CA LYS A 266 -10.28 41.26 16.36
C LYS A 266 -10.21 42.13 15.12
N TYR A 267 -11.22 42.99 14.96
CA TYR A 267 -11.20 43.99 13.91
C TYR A 267 -10.29 45.14 14.36
N GLU A 268 -9.32 45.49 13.52
CA GLU A 268 -8.64 46.78 13.60
C GLU A 268 -9.22 47.65 12.50
N ASP A 269 -9.61 48.88 12.86
CA ASP A 269 -9.95 49.88 11.86
C ASP A 269 -8.72 50.13 10.99
N ASN A 270 -8.88 49.93 9.70
CA ASN A 270 -7.81 50.08 8.74
C ASN A 270 -8.38 50.64 7.44
N ASP A 271 -7.76 51.70 6.94
CA ASP A 271 -8.11 52.35 5.67
C ASP A 271 -7.67 51.56 4.43
N LYS A 272 -7.07 50.37 4.60
CA LYS A 272 -6.85 49.47 3.46
C LYS A 272 -8.22 49.09 2.90
N PRO A 273 -8.47 49.28 1.60
CA PRO A 273 -9.63 48.65 0.97
C PRO A 273 -9.57 47.16 1.31
N LEU A 274 -10.69 46.59 1.73
CA LEU A 274 -10.80 45.16 2.00
C LEU A 274 -10.11 44.43 0.85
N ALA A 275 -8.95 43.84 1.11
CA ALA A 275 -8.25 43.00 0.16
C ALA A 275 -8.97 41.66 0.10
N TYR A 276 -10.24 41.69 -0.33
CA TYR A 276 -10.82 40.55 -1.00
C TYR A 276 -10.26 40.61 -2.41
N GLU A 277 -9.63 39.52 -2.86
CA GLU A 277 -9.61 39.27 -4.29
C GLU A 277 -11.10 39.28 -4.72
N GLU A 278 -11.53 40.35 -5.39
CA GLU A 278 -12.89 40.54 -5.97
C GLU A 278 -13.32 39.33 -6.82
N GLN A 279 -12.39 38.45 -7.16
CA GLN A 279 -12.58 37.31 -8.05
C GLN A 279 -13.66 36.31 -7.59
N TYR A 280 -14.01 36.27 -6.30
CA TYR A 280 -15.00 35.32 -5.77
C TYR A 280 -16.28 35.96 -5.21
N SER A 281 -16.36 37.30 -5.12
CA SER A 281 -17.58 37.98 -4.61
C SER A 281 -18.76 37.84 -5.56
N ASP A 282 -18.50 37.54 -6.82
CA ASP A 282 -19.48 37.60 -7.90
C ASP A 282 -20.13 36.24 -8.21
N LEU A 283 -19.77 35.18 -7.47
CA LEU A 283 -20.33 33.84 -7.68
C LEU A 283 -21.79 33.71 -7.25
N VAL A 284 -22.23 34.54 -6.29
CA VAL A 284 -23.62 34.63 -5.85
C VAL A 284 -24.06 36.08 -5.94
N GLU A 285 -24.95 36.36 -6.87
CA GLU A 285 -25.47 37.70 -7.11
C GLU A 285 -26.79 37.91 -6.38
N ARG A 286 -27.00 39.11 -5.84
CA ARG A 286 -28.33 39.53 -5.38
C ARG A 286 -29.05 40.23 -6.52
N LYS A 287 -30.04 39.56 -7.12
CA LYS A 287 -30.97 40.15 -8.09
C LYS A 287 -32.28 40.48 -7.38
N GLU A 288 -32.59 41.78 -7.29
CA GLU A 288 -33.72 42.35 -6.55
C GLU A 288 -33.76 41.91 -5.06
N HIS A 289 -34.58 40.90 -4.76
CA HIS A 289 -34.85 40.36 -3.42
C HIS A 289 -34.47 38.87 -3.29
N SER A 290 -33.79 38.28 -4.28
CA SER A 290 -33.36 36.88 -4.28
C SER A 290 -31.87 36.74 -4.60
N TYR A 291 -31.24 35.71 -4.04
CA TYR A 291 -29.86 35.36 -4.38
C TYR A 291 -29.86 34.35 -5.53
N THR A 292 -28.97 34.55 -6.50
CA THR A 292 -28.82 33.73 -7.69
C THR A 292 -27.36 33.32 -7.88
N LEU A 293 -27.12 32.15 -8.44
CA LEU A 293 -25.79 31.68 -8.76
C LEU A 293 -25.32 32.30 -10.09
N ASN A 294 -24.13 32.90 -10.13
CA ASN A 294 -23.51 33.34 -11.38
C ASN A 294 -22.86 32.13 -12.07
N ILE A 295 -23.63 31.48 -12.94
CA ILE A 295 -23.21 30.29 -13.68
C ILE A 295 -22.06 30.60 -14.63
N GLU A 296 -22.08 31.76 -15.30
CA GLU A 296 -21.06 32.14 -16.27
C GLU A 296 -19.67 32.30 -15.61
N ALA A 297 -19.63 32.92 -14.42
CA ALA A 297 -18.40 33.02 -13.64
C ALA A 297 -17.84 31.64 -13.24
N LEU A 298 -18.70 30.72 -12.80
CA LEU A 298 -18.31 29.36 -12.44
C LEU A 298 -17.83 28.54 -13.65
N GLU A 299 -18.50 28.66 -14.78
CA GLU A 299 -18.08 28.01 -16.04
C GLU A 299 -16.72 28.54 -16.51
N ASN A 300 -16.48 29.86 -16.43
CA ASN A 300 -15.19 30.47 -16.74
C ASN A 300 -14.06 30.01 -15.81
N MET A 301 -14.38 29.62 -14.58
CA MET A 301 -13.46 28.99 -13.64
C MET A 301 -13.24 27.49 -13.88
N GLY A 302 -13.96 26.89 -14.84
CA GLY A 302 -13.89 25.46 -15.14
C GLY A 302 -14.67 24.58 -14.16
N VAL A 303 -15.65 25.14 -13.44
CA VAL A 303 -16.51 24.37 -12.53
C VAL A 303 -17.63 23.70 -13.33
N ASP A 304 -17.68 22.38 -13.31
CA ASP A 304 -18.84 21.62 -13.81
C ASP A 304 -19.92 21.56 -12.73
N ILE A 305 -20.85 22.51 -12.79
CA ILE A 305 -21.95 22.64 -11.83
C ILE A 305 -22.86 21.40 -11.87
N LYS A 306 -23.05 20.80 -13.06
CA LYS A 306 -23.90 19.63 -13.22
C LYS A 306 -23.27 18.42 -12.54
N GLU A 307 -22.02 18.13 -12.84
CA GLU A 307 -21.27 17.03 -12.20
C GLU A 307 -21.22 17.22 -10.68
N THR A 308 -21.04 18.47 -10.22
CA THR A 308 -21.05 18.78 -8.79
C THR A 308 -22.39 18.44 -8.13
N LEU A 309 -23.51 18.85 -8.74
CA LEU A 309 -24.85 18.55 -8.24
C LEU A 309 -25.15 17.04 -8.25
N GLU A 310 -24.73 16.32 -9.29
CA GLU A 310 -24.90 14.86 -9.39
C GLU A 310 -24.08 14.11 -8.34
N ASN A 311 -22.85 14.57 -8.07
CA ASN A 311 -21.98 13.99 -7.05
C ASN A 311 -22.48 14.23 -5.62
N LEU A 312 -23.01 15.43 -5.33
CA LEU A 312 -23.53 15.76 -4.00
C LEU A 312 -24.80 14.97 -3.67
N HIS A 313 -25.73 14.85 -4.62
CA HIS A 313 -27.04 14.25 -4.35
C HIS A 313 -27.14 12.78 -4.77
N GLY A 314 -26.15 12.26 -5.51
CA GLY A 314 -26.14 10.88 -5.99
C GLY A 314 -27.24 10.55 -7.01
N VAL A 315 -27.88 11.57 -7.57
CA VAL A 315 -28.97 11.47 -8.56
C VAL A 315 -28.69 12.38 -9.75
N GLY A 316 -29.07 11.92 -10.95
CA GLY A 316 -28.81 12.68 -12.18
C GLY A 316 -29.59 13.99 -12.25
N VAL A 317 -29.02 15.01 -12.89
CA VAL A 317 -29.69 16.31 -13.10
C VAL A 317 -30.44 16.29 -14.43
N GLU A 318 -31.73 16.65 -14.41
CA GLU A 318 -32.53 16.87 -15.63
C GLU A 318 -32.23 18.22 -16.25
N PHE A 319 -32.30 19.28 -15.43
CA PHE A 319 -31.88 20.63 -15.81
C PHE A 319 -31.55 21.45 -14.55
N PHE A 320 -30.83 22.55 -14.74
CA PHE A 320 -30.60 23.57 -13.72
C PHE A 320 -30.50 24.95 -14.36
N ASN A 321 -30.68 26.00 -13.56
CA ASN A 321 -30.44 27.39 -13.90
C ASN A 321 -29.94 28.16 -12.66
N GLU A 322 -29.77 29.47 -12.78
CA GLU A 322 -29.25 30.36 -11.73
C GLU A 322 -30.05 30.34 -10.40
N LYS A 323 -31.26 29.77 -10.38
CA LYS A 323 -32.15 29.71 -9.21
C LYS A 323 -32.50 28.31 -8.75
N VAL A 324 -32.66 27.36 -9.66
CA VAL A 324 -33.21 26.03 -9.35
C VAL A 324 -32.51 24.90 -10.09
N VAL A 325 -32.57 23.71 -9.50
CA VAL A 325 -32.18 22.43 -10.10
C VAL A 325 -33.35 21.44 -9.99
N LYS A 326 -33.55 20.64 -11.05
CA LYS A 326 -34.46 19.49 -11.04
C LYS A 326 -33.67 18.21 -11.22
N PHE A 327 -33.79 17.30 -10.25
CA PHE A 327 -33.17 15.99 -10.28
C PHE A 327 -34.08 14.94 -10.92
N LYS A 328 -33.49 13.93 -11.56
CA LYS A 328 -34.21 12.81 -12.18
C LYS A 328 -35.03 12.07 -11.14
N GLY A 329 -36.33 11.91 -11.42
CA GLY A 329 -37.25 11.22 -10.52
C GLY A 329 -37.77 12.06 -9.35
N ASN A 330 -37.49 13.36 -9.33
CA ASN A 330 -38.09 14.30 -8.39
C ASN A 330 -39.08 15.23 -9.12
N ASP A 331 -40.32 15.27 -8.65
CA ASP A 331 -41.38 16.10 -9.24
C ASP A 331 -41.25 17.59 -8.89
N LYS A 332 -40.39 17.94 -7.93
CA LYS A 332 -40.19 19.31 -7.44
C LYS A 332 -38.81 19.85 -7.78
N GLU A 333 -38.78 21.11 -8.17
CA GLU A 333 -37.55 21.91 -8.27
C GLU A 333 -37.01 22.25 -6.87
N VAL A 334 -35.69 22.26 -6.76
CA VAL A 334 -34.96 22.62 -5.53
C VAL A 334 -34.16 23.88 -5.82
N GLU A 335 -34.14 24.82 -4.87
CA GLU A 335 -33.30 26.02 -4.96
C GLU A 335 -31.82 25.64 -5.11
N ILE A 336 -31.14 26.17 -6.12
CA ILE A 336 -29.79 25.72 -6.50
C ILE A 336 -28.77 26.01 -5.40
N LEU A 337 -28.88 27.15 -4.71
CA LEU A 337 -28.00 27.49 -3.58
C LEU A 337 -28.20 26.51 -2.41
N LYS A 338 -29.43 26.04 -2.20
CA LYS A 338 -29.71 25.01 -1.18
C LYS A 338 -29.16 23.65 -1.60
N ALA A 339 -29.25 23.32 -2.89
CA ALA A 339 -28.67 22.08 -3.43
C ALA A 339 -27.14 22.07 -3.38
N LEU A 340 -26.50 23.24 -3.50
CA LEU A 340 -25.04 23.41 -3.42
C LEU A 340 -24.53 23.74 -2.01
N LYS A 341 -25.39 23.75 -0.98
CA LYS A 341 -25.04 24.21 0.37
C LYS A 341 -23.81 23.51 0.96
N GLU A 342 -23.58 22.24 0.64
CA GLU A 342 -22.42 21.49 1.13
C GLU A 342 -21.12 21.77 0.37
N ALA A 343 -21.22 22.28 -0.87
CA ALA A 343 -20.08 22.69 -1.68
C ALA A 343 -19.75 24.19 -1.56
N LEU A 344 -20.74 25.01 -1.22
CA LEU A 344 -20.57 26.41 -0.86
C LEU A 344 -20.01 26.46 0.58
N ILE A 345 -18.68 26.45 0.70
CA ILE A 345 -18.01 26.70 1.98
C ILE A 345 -18.23 28.18 2.31
N TRP A 346 -19.00 28.44 3.37
CA TRP A 346 -19.25 29.77 3.92
C TRP A 346 -18.15 30.18 4.90
#